data_AF-A0A9D5A9R1-F1
#
_entry.id   AF-A0A9D5A9R1-F1
#
_cell.length_a   1.000
_cell.length_b   1.000
_cell.length_c   1.000
_cell.angle_alpha   90.00
_cell.angle_beta   90.00
_cell.angle_gamma   90.00
#
_symmetry.space_group_name_H-M   'P 1'
#
loop_
_entity.id
_entity.type
_entity.pdbx_description
1 polymer ?
#
loop_
_entity_poly.entity_id
_entity_poly.type
_entity_poly.pdbx_seq_one_letter_code
_entity_poly.pdbx_strand_id
1 'polypeptide(L)'
;FYPAAYKNIAVQLQNSTFAHLHKHPMFSKTEQQQRKQKGEWLSGSFKPENFIPGLVIGFICGFLIDLSKPTRNHLSKKIFSSNNKLQHQLSVSSNADQELKMVLVVRQDLKMRSGKIASQCAHAATGMYAELTQSNRSLLRHWEQCGQPKIVVTCKNQQEMNKLKETAESVGLPTFVVADAGRTQVSAGSKTVLAVGPGPKAIVDSVTGRLALL
;
A
#
# COMPACT_ATOMS: atom_id res chain seq x y z
N PHE A 1 7.42 -30.01 -22.21
CA PHE A 1 8.30 -30.56 -21.18
C PHE A 1 8.08 -29.77 -19.88
N TYR A 2 7.58 -30.46 -18.85
CA TYR A 2 7.38 -30.13 -17.42
C TYR A 2 6.95 -28.71 -16.96
N PRO A 3 5.67 -28.54 -16.61
CA PRO A 3 5.30 -27.66 -15.49
C PRO A 3 4.30 -28.25 -14.47
N ALA A 4 4.04 -29.57 -14.47
CA ALA A 4 3.03 -30.19 -13.58
C ALA A 4 3.58 -30.77 -12.25
N ALA A 5 4.90 -30.83 -12.06
CA ALA A 5 5.50 -31.54 -10.92
C ALA A 5 5.57 -30.74 -9.60
N TYR A 6 5.49 -29.40 -9.65
CA TYR A 6 5.70 -28.58 -8.44
C TYR A 6 4.43 -28.32 -7.60
N LYS A 7 3.23 -28.55 -8.15
CA LYS A 7 1.97 -28.37 -7.40
C LYS A 7 1.61 -29.55 -6.50
N ASN A 8 2.15 -30.75 -6.75
CA ASN A 8 1.82 -31.94 -5.96
C ASN A 8 2.71 -32.11 -4.70
N ILE A 9 3.91 -31.52 -4.67
CA ILE A 9 4.81 -31.62 -3.51
C ILE A 9 4.31 -30.76 -2.33
N ALA A 10 3.70 -29.60 -2.60
CA ALA A 10 3.18 -28.72 -1.55
C ALA A 10 1.95 -29.30 -0.83
N VAL A 11 1.09 -30.05 -1.54
CA VAL A 11 -0.10 -30.70 -0.95
C VAL A 11 0.29 -31.96 -0.16
N GLN A 12 1.35 -32.65 -0.56
CA GLN A 12 1.80 -33.88 0.10
C GLN A 12 2.57 -33.59 1.40
N LEU A 13 3.25 -32.43 1.51
CA LEU A 13 3.90 -32.00 2.74
C LEU A 13 2.93 -31.48 3.80
N GLN A 14 1.75 -30.94 3.42
CA GLN A 14 0.74 -30.48 4.38
C GLN A 14 -0.04 -31.64 5.03
N ASN A 15 -0.25 -32.74 4.30
CA ASN A 15 -1.02 -33.88 4.80
C ASN A 15 -0.18 -34.84 5.67
N SER A 16 1.13 -34.94 5.44
CA SER A 16 2.03 -35.75 6.29
C SER A 16 2.33 -35.13 7.66
N THR A 17 2.21 -33.80 7.82
CA THR A 17 2.39 -33.15 9.13
C THR A 17 1.15 -33.28 10.02
N PHE A 18 -0.03 -33.49 9.45
CA PHE A 18 -1.29 -33.63 10.20
C PHE A 18 -1.57 -35.06 10.70
N ALA A 19 -0.98 -36.08 10.10
CA ALA A 19 -1.22 -37.49 10.46
C ALA A 19 -0.37 -38.01 11.64
N HIS A 20 0.60 -37.22 12.15
CA HIS A 20 1.53 -37.65 13.22
C HIS A 20 1.24 -37.03 14.60
N LEU A 21 0.05 -36.46 14.84
CA LEU A 21 -0.26 -35.79 16.11
C LEU A 21 -1.41 -36.41 16.92
N HIS A 22 -1.72 -37.69 16.72
CA HIS A 22 -2.64 -38.40 17.60
C HIS A 22 -2.15 -39.83 17.90
N LYS A 23 -1.57 -40.04 19.10
CA LYS A 23 -1.55 -41.29 19.91
C LYS A 23 -0.83 -41.05 21.27
N HIS A 24 -1.64 -40.78 22.32
CA HIS A 24 -1.58 -41.06 23.80
C HIS A 24 -0.27 -41.40 24.58
N PRO A 25 -0.18 -41.36 25.94
CA PRO A 25 -1.13 -40.94 27.02
C PRO A 25 -0.52 -40.14 28.24
N MET A 26 -1.40 -39.76 29.19
CA MET A 26 -1.19 -39.53 30.64
C MET A 26 -0.28 -38.38 31.14
N PHE A 27 -0.88 -37.23 31.50
CA PHE A 27 -0.35 -36.31 32.52
C PHE A 27 -1.49 -35.69 33.35
N SER A 28 -1.18 -35.35 34.59
CA SER A 28 -1.97 -35.42 35.81
C SER A 28 -3.00 -34.28 36.06
N LYS A 29 -3.95 -34.57 36.96
CA LYS A 29 -5.05 -33.71 37.46
C LYS A 29 -4.63 -32.39 38.15
N THR A 30 -3.39 -31.92 37.98
CA THR A 30 -2.83 -30.81 38.76
C THR A 30 -2.89 -29.45 38.03
N GLU A 31 -3.00 -29.41 36.69
CA GLU A 31 -3.04 -28.14 35.94
C GLU A 31 -4.42 -27.47 35.84
N GLN A 32 -5.51 -28.20 36.10
CA GLN A 32 -6.86 -27.63 36.03
C GLN A 32 -7.18 -26.63 37.16
N GLN A 33 -6.47 -26.71 38.29
CA GLN A 33 -6.70 -25.84 39.44
C GLN A 33 -5.97 -24.48 39.32
N GLN A 34 -4.87 -24.39 38.56
CA GLN A 34 -4.15 -23.13 38.30
C GLN A 34 -4.78 -22.26 37.21
N ARG A 35 -5.52 -22.84 36.25
CA ARG A 35 -6.26 -22.05 35.24
C ARG A 35 -7.48 -21.32 35.81
N LYS A 36 -8.08 -21.80 36.90
CA LYS A 36 -9.30 -21.21 37.47
C LYS A 36 -9.02 -19.85 38.13
N GLN A 37 -7.91 -19.71 38.86
CA GLN A 37 -7.53 -18.42 39.49
C GLN A 37 -7.05 -17.35 38.49
N LYS A 38 -6.36 -17.74 37.40
CA LYS A 38 -5.85 -16.78 36.40
C LYS A 38 -6.97 -16.18 35.54
N GLY A 39 -8.07 -16.91 35.36
CA GLY A 39 -9.26 -16.44 34.65
C GLY A 39 -10.07 -15.39 35.42
N GLU A 40 -10.11 -15.47 36.75
CA GLU A 40 -10.89 -14.55 37.60
C GLU A 40 -10.26 -13.15 37.68
N TRP A 41 -8.92 -13.02 37.72
CA TRP A 41 -8.25 -11.71 37.69
C TRP A 41 -8.32 -11.01 36.32
N LEU A 42 -8.32 -11.77 35.21
CA LEU A 42 -8.40 -11.18 33.87
C LEU A 42 -9.84 -10.83 33.47
N SER A 43 -10.84 -11.52 34.01
CA SER A 43 -12.26 -11.26 33.71
C SER A 43 -12.92 -10.21 34.62
N GLY A 44 -12.35 -9.92 35.79
CA GLY A 44 -12.81 -8.82 36.66
C GLY A 44 -12.59 -7.41 36.08
N SER A 45 -11.76 -7.27 35.04
CA SER A 45 -11.32 -5.98 34.49
C SER A 45 -12.20 -5.44 33.36
N PHE A 46 -13.15 -6.23 32.83
CA PHE A 46 -14.07 -5.80 31.76
C PHE A 46 -15.49 -5.51 32.26
N LYS A 47 -15.61 -4.99 33.49
CA LYS A 47 -16.87 -4.45 33.97
C LYS A 47 -17.11 -3.07 33.33
N PRO A 48 -18.32 -2.76 32.85
CA PRO A 48 -18.62 -1.49 32.17
C PRO A 48 -18.34 -0.26 33.04
N GLU A 49 -18.39 -0.41 34.37
CA GLU A 49 -18.03 0.63 35.34
C GLU A 49 -16.55 1.06 35.34
N ASN A 50 -15.62 0.22 34.84
CA ASN A 50 -14.17 0.55 34.77
C ASN A 50 -13.72 0.96 33.36
N PHE A 51 -14.63 0.95 32.38
CA PHE A 51 -14.32 1.23 30.99
C PHE A 51 -14.10 2.73 30.72
N ILE A 52 -14.91 3.59 31.36
CA ILE A 52 -14.90 5.03 31.14
C ILE A 52 -13.59 5.67 31.64
N PRO A 53 -13.09 5.35 32.86
CA PRO A 53 -11.80 5.86 33.31
C PRO A 53 -10.63 5.42 32.41
N GLY A 54 -10.62 4.16 31.96
CA GLY A 54 -9.57 3.63 31.08
C GLY A 54 -9.54 4.31 29.70
N LEU A 55 -10.71 4.64 29.14
CA LEU A 55 -10.81 5.30 27.84
C LEU A 55 -10.36 6.77 27.91
N VAL A 56 -10.66 7.47 29.00
CA VAL A 56 -10.19 8.85 29.23
C VAL A 56 -8.67 8.89 29.44
N ILE A 57 -8.12 7.98 30.25
CA ILE A 57 -6.67 7.88 30.46
C ILE A 57 -5.95 7.53 29.15
N GLY A 58 -6.50 6.59 28.36
CA GLY A 58 -5.97 6.24 27.05
C GLY A 58 -5.99 7.40 26.05
N PHE A 59 -7.05 8.22 26.06
CA PHE A 59 -7.16 9.39 25.19
C PHE A 59 -6.17 10.49 25.59
N ILE A 60 -6.02 10.78 26.89
CA ILE A 60 -5.07 11.80 27.38
C ILE A 60 -3.63 11.36 27.13
N CYS A 61 -3.27 10.11 27.43
CA CYS A 61 -1.94 9.58 27.14
C CYS A 61 -1.66 9.53 25.63
N GLY A 62 -2.65 9.15 24.82
CA GLY A 62 -2.53 9.15 23.35
C GLY A 62 -2.32 10.56 22.79
N PHE A 63 -3.03 11.55 23.32
CA PHE A 63 -2.91 12.95 22.91
C PHE A 63 -1.55 13.55 23.31
N LEU A 64 -1.04 13.26 24.50
CA LEU A 64 0.26 13.75 24.97
C LEU A 64 1.47 13.15 24.21
N ILE A 65 1.37 11.89 23.78
CA ILE A 65 2.38 11.27 22.91
C ILE A 65 2.36 11.92 21.51
N ASP A 66 1.19 12.31 21.01
CA ASP A 66 1.07 12.97 19.70
C ASP A 66 1.59 14.41 19.69
N LEU A 67 1.53 15.12 20.84
CA LEU A 67 2.17 16.44 21.00
C LEU A 67 3.70 16.40 21.12
N SER A 68 4.30 15.22 21.30
CA SER A 68 5.75 15.07 21.51
C SER A 68 6.54 14.90 20.20
N LYS A 69 5.91 14.98 19.02
CA LYS A 69 6.62 14.97 17.74
C LYS A 69 7.17 16.37 17.44
N PRO A 70 8.50 16.56 17.35
CA PRO A 70 9.09 17.86 17.08
C PRO A 70 8.72 18.32 15.66
N THR A 71 7.98 19.43 15.58
CA THR A 71 7.79 20.19 14.35
C THR A 71 9.14 20.74 13.90
N ARG A 72 9.80 20.02 12.99
CA ARG A 72 11.04 20.50 12.36
C ARG A 72 10.69 21.56 11.31
N ASN A 73 10.47 22.79 11.78
CA ASN A 73 10.52 23.98 10.94
C ASN A 73 11.97 24.14 10.44
N HIS A 74 12.18 23.93 9.14
CA HIS A 74 13.41 24.38 8.47
C HIS A 74 13.07 25.41 7.40
N LEU A 75 12.43 26.51 7.84
CA LEU A 75 12.59 27.81 7.20
C LEU A 75 13.94 28.38 7.64
N SER A 76 14.99 28.09 6.87
CA SER A 76 16.25 28.84 6.88
C SER A 76 17.14 28.40 5.73
N LYS A 77 17.02 29.10 4.59
CA LYS A 77 18.15 29.69 3.86
C LYS A 77 17.64 30.40 2.61
N LYS A 78 17.42 31.69 2.75
CA LYS A 78 17.55 32.65 1.66
C LYS A 78 18.75 33.53 1.99
N ILE A 79 19.39 34.02 0.92
CA ILE A 79 20.32 35.15 0.84
C ILE A 79 21.81 34.83 1.05
N PHE A 80 22.52 34.52 -0.04
CA PHE A 80 23.58 35.36 -0.67
C PHE A 80 24.44 34.46 -1.58
N SER A 81 24.32 34.62 -2.90
CA SER A 81 25.51 34.67 -3.74
C SER A 81 25.20 35.36 -5.06
N SER A 82 25.99 36.38 -5.31
CA SER A 82 25.93 37.32 -6.41
C SER A 82 26.59 36.73 -7.66
N ASN A 83 26.00 37.02 -8.81
CA ASN A 83 26.57 37.12 -10.16
C ASN A 83 27.80 36.27 -10.54
N ASN A 84 27.62 35.37 -11.53
CA ASN A 84 28.50 35.32 -12.71
C ASN A 84 27.83 34.61 -13.91
N LYS A 85 27.46 35.43 -14.91
CA LYS A 85 27.75 35.32 -16.35
C LYS A 85 27.84 33.92 -17.00
N LEU A 86 26.86 33.66 -17.87
CA LEU A 86 26.91 32.93 -19.16
C LEU A 86 28.04 31.89 -19.32
N GLN A 87 27.67 30.61 -19.18
CA GLN A 87 28.22 29.54 -20.00
C GLN A 87 27.09 28.65 -20.52
N HIS A 88 27.04 28.58 -21.85
CA HIS A 88 26.23 27.71 -22.67
C HIS A 88 26.75 26.27 -22.52
N GLN A 89 26.04 25.37 -21.83
CA GLN A 89 26.29 23.92 -21.89
C GLN A 89 25.12 23.13 -21.29
N LEU A 90 24.57 22.21 -22.09
CA LEU A 90 23.61 21.15 -21.81
C LEU A 90 23.14 21.06 -20.34
N SER A 91 21.94 21.58 -20.07
CA SER A 91 21.26 21.40 -18.80
C SER A 91 20.78 19.95 -18.66
N VAL A 92 21.69 19.06 -18.26
CA VAL A 92 21.31 17.88 -17.48
C VAL A 92 20.80 18.43 -16.16
N SER A 93 19.50 18.75 -16.13
CA SER A 93 18.76 19.08 -14.93
C SER A 93 19.06 17.98 -13.91
N SER A 94 19.74 18.32 -12.82
CA SER A 94 19.95 17.42 -11.69
C SER A 94 18.61 16.79 -11.29
N ASN A 95 18.45 15.48 -11.53
CA ASN A 95 17.23 14.70 -11.26
C ASN A 95 16.81 14.68 -9.78
N ALA A 96 17.51 15.39 -8.90
CA ALA A 96 17.36 15.33 -7.46
C ALA A 96 16.14 16.08 -6.91
N ASP A 97 15.49 16.97 -7.68
CA ASP A 97 14.40 17.82 -7.18
C ASP A 97 13.11 17.73 -8.02
N GLN A 98 12.98 16.67 -8.83
CA GLN A 98 11.74 16.47 -9.57
C GLN A 98 10.64 15.98 -8.63
N GLU A 99 9.47 16.61 -8.71
CA GLU A 99 8.26 16.16 -8.02
C GLU A 99 7.82 14.81 -8.61
N LEU A 100 7.74 13.79 -7.75
CA LEU A 100 7.26 12.46 -8.13
C LEU A 100 5.81 12.29 -7.72
N LYS A 101 5.03 11.60 -8.56
CA LYS A 101 3.64 11.24 -8.23
C LYS A 101 3.23 9.89 -8.79
N MET A 102 2.21 9.30 -8.18
CA MET A 102 1.50 8.13 -8.67
C MET A 102 0.08 8.53 -9.11
N VAL A 103 -0.38 7.98 -10.22
CA VAL A 103 -1.77 8.15 -10.69
C VAL A 103 -2.48 6.81 -10.68
N LEU A 104 -3.68 6.78 -10.09
CA LEU A 104 -4.56 5.62 -9.99
C LEU A 104 -5.71 5.80 -10.97
N VAL A 105 -5.70 5.03 -12.06
CA VAL A 105 -6.68 5.09 -13.14
C VAL A 105 -7.80 4.09 -12.87
N VAL A 106 -9.02 4.60 -12.64
CA VAL A 106 -10.22 3.81 -12.31
C VAL A 106 -11.11 3.65 -13.53
N ARG A 107 -11.57 2.42 -13.79
CA ARG A 107 -12.55 2.12 -14.83
C ARG A 107 -13.97 2.55 -14.47
N GLN A 108 -14.58 3.38 -15.31
CA GLN A 108 -15.95 3.90 -15.14
C GLN A 108 -17.05 2.98 -15.66
N ASP A 109 -16.74 2.09 -16.61
CA ASP A 109 -17.68 1.10 -17.13
C ASP A 109 -18.10 0.06 -16.08
N LEU A 110 -17.29 -0.17 -15.05
CA LEU A 110 -17.58 -1.11 -13.98
C LEU A 110 -18.60 -0.60 -12.94
N LYS A 111 -18.97 0.68 -13.00
CA LYS A 111 -19.95 1.32 -12.09
C LYS A 111 -19.71 1.00 -10.61
N MET A 112 -18.45 0.99 -10.20
CA MET A 112 -18.06 0.67 -8.82
C MET A 112 -18.57 1.75 -7.86
N ARG A 113 -19.11 1.33 -6.70
CA ARG A 113 -19.44 2.25 -5.61
C ARG A 113 -18.17 2.84 -5.00
N SER A 114 -18.27 4.03 -4.41
CA SER A 114 -17.15 4.77 -3.82
C SER A 114 -16.27 3.93 -2.89
N GLY A 115 -16.86 3.16 -1.96
CA GLY A 115 -16.11 2.28 -1.06
C GLY A 115 -15.30 1.19 -1.77
N LYS A 116 -15.85 0.63 -2.86
CA LYS A 116 -15.12 -0.34 -3.69
C LYS A 116 -13.98 0.34 -4.44
N ILE A 117 -14.21 1.53 -4.99
CA ILE A 117 -13.15 2.30 -5.67
C ILE A 117 -12.00 2.58 -4.70
N ALA A 118 -12.29 3.09 -3.51
CA ALA A 118 -11.28 3.37 -2.49
C ALA A 118 -10.45 2.14 -2.14
N SER A 119 -11.09 0.98 -1.91
CA SER A 119 -10.40 -0.29 -1.64
C SER A 119 -9.50 -0.72 -2.81
N GLN A 120 -9.98 -0.61 -4.05
CA GLN A 120 -9.21 -1.01 -5.24
C GLN A 120 -8.03 -0.07 -5.51
N CYS A 121 -8.20 1.24 -5.29
CA CYS A 121 -7.12 2.22 -5.32
C CYS A 121 -6.06 1.93 -4.25
N ALA A 122 -6.48 1.58 -3.03
CA ALA A 122 -5.56 1.18 -1.97
C ALA A 122 -4.76 -0.07 -2.38
N HIS A 123 -5.41 -1.11 -2.90
CA HIS A 123 -4.74 -2.31 -3.41
C HIS A 123 -3.74 -2.01 -4.52
N ALA A 124 -4.09 -1.12 -5.45
CA ALA A 124 -3.19 -0.73 -6.54
C ALA A 124 -1.94 -0.02 -6.01
N ALA A 125 -2.11 0.94 -5.09
CA ALA A 125 -1.00 1.67 -4.49
C ALA A 125 -0.10 0.76 -3.64
N THR A 126 -0.67 -0.12 -2.82
CA THR A 126 0.11 -1.05 -1.99
C THR A 126 0.80 -2.14 -2.81
N GLY A 127 0.17 -2.59 -3.90
CA GLY A 127 0.77 -3.55 -4.82
C GLY A 127 1.99 -2.97 -5.52
N MET A 128 1.85 -1.75 -6.04
CA MET A 128 2.96 -0.99 -6.62
C MET A 128 4.08 -0.76 -5.60
N TYR A 129 3.73 -0.37 -4.37
CA TYR A 129 4.70 -0.19 -3.29
C TYR A 129 5.50 -1.48 -3.02
N ALA A 130 4.82 -2.62 -2.92
CA ALA A 130 5.44 -3.92 -2.66
C ALA A 130 6.36 -4.38 -3.81
N GLU A 131 5.98 -4.09 -5.05
CA GLU A 131 6.80 -4.36 -6.22
C GLU A 131 8.08 -3.52 -6.21
N LEU A 132 7.96 -2.19 -6.00
CA LEU A 132 9.11 -1.28 -5.97
C LEU A 132 10.02 -1.50 -4.76
N THR A 133 9.49 -2.00 -3.66
CA THR A 133 10.29 -2.41 -2.50
C THR A 133 11.33 -3.47 -2.90
N GLN A 134 11.04 -4.27 -3.93
CA GLN A 134 11.93 -5.32 -4.45
C GLN A 134 12.70 -4.85 -5.69
N SER A 135 12.06 -4.13 -6.62
CA SER A 135 12.63 -3.80 -7.93
C SER A 135 13.36 -2.45 -7.99
N ASN A 136 12.90 -1.43 -7.26
CA ASN A 136 13.46 -0.08 -7.34
C ASN A 136 13.24 0.74 -6.06
N ARG A 137 13.98 0.39 -5.00
CA ARG A 137 13.90 1.07 -3.69
C ARG A 137 14.31 2.54 -3.73
N SER A 138 15.19 2.94 -4.66
CA SER A 138 15.63 4.33 -4.77
C SER A 138 14.47 5.23 -5.21
N LEU A 139 13.77 4.83 -6.28
CA LEU A 139 12.58 5.51 -6.77
C LEU A 139 11.49 5.59 -5.68
N LEU A 140 11.26 4.47 -4.97
CA LEU A 140 10.29 4.41 -3.89
C LEU A 140 10.61 5.44 -2.79
N ARG A 141 11.85 5.47 -2.31
CA ARG A 141 12.30 6.41 -1.27
C ARG A 141 12.18 7.87 -1.71
N HIS A 142 12.51 8.17 -2.97
CA HIS A 142 12.36 9.52 -3.49
C HIS A 142 10.90 9.95 -3.50
N TRP A 143 10.00 9.09 -3.96
CA TRP A 143 8.56 9.38 -3.94
C TRP A 143 8.02 9.54 -2.50
N GLU A 144 8.49 8.73 -1.55
CA GLU A 144 8.18 8.90 -0.12
C GLU A 144 8.64 10.27 0.41
N GLN A 145 9.84 10.71 0.06
CA GLN A 145 10.37 12.02 0.42
C GLN A 145 9.56 13.17 -0.19
N CYS A 146 8.97 12.98 -1.38
CA CYS A 146 8.01 13.91 -1.99
C CYS A 146 6.62 13.89 -1.31
N GLY A 147 6.43 13.16 -0.20
CA GLY A 147 5.12 13.05 0.45
C GLY A 147 4.17 12.06 -0.22
N GLN A 148 4.71 11.17 -1.08
CA GLN A 148 4.01 10.06 -1.73
C GLN A 148 2.66 10.42 -2.38
N PRO A 149 2.56 11.48 -3.21
CA PRO A 149 1.29 11.95 -3.74
C PRO A 149 0.65 10.92 -4.69
N LYS A 150 -0.67 10.76 -4.53
CA LYS A 150 -1.52 9.83 -5.28
C LYS A 150 -2.73 10.59 -5.83
N ILE A 151 -2.92 10.57 -7.14
CA ILE A 151 -4.03 11.25 -7.80
C ILE A 151 -4.93 10.18 -8.41
N VAL A 152 -6.24 10.29 -8.21
CA VAL A 152 -7.20 9.33 -8.77
C VAL A 152 -7.87 9.96 -9.99
N VAL A 153 -7.78 9.27 -11.12
CA VAL A 153 -8.37 9.67 -12.41
C VAL A 153 -9.20 8.53 -12.98
N THR A 154 -9.89 8.80 -14.08
CA THR A 154 -10.83 7.87 -14.68
C THR A 154 -10.47 7.51 -16.11
N CYS A 155 -10.77 6.27 -16.49
CA CYS A 155 -10.84 5.85 -17.88
C CYS A 155 -12.19 5.19 -18.18
N LYS A 156 -12.57 5.18 -19.45
CA LYS A 156 -13.87 4.70 -19.93
C LYS A 156 -14.01 3.20 -19.77
N ASN A 157 -12.98 2.43 -20.12
CA ASN A 157 -13.05 0.97 -20.20
C ASN A 157 -11.66 0.28 -20.15
N GLN A 158 -11.67 -1.05 -20.21
CA GLN A 158 -10.46 -1.88 -20.18
C GLN A 158 -9.51 -1.62 -21.35
N GLN A 159 -10.03 -1.31 -22.55
CA GLN A 159 -9.20 -1.06 -23.72
C GLN A 159 -8.39 0.23 -23.53
N GLU A 160 -9.01 1.29 -23.04
CA GLU A 160 -8.31 2.53 -22.70
C GLU A 160 -7.28 2.32 -21.60
N MET A 161 -7.62 1.56 -20.54
CA MET A 161 -6.68 1.19 -19.48
C MET A 161 -5.45 0.44 -20.02
N ASN A 162 -5.64 -0.54 -20.93
CA ASN A 162 -4.51 -1.27 -21.52
C ASN A 162 -3.61 -0.34 -22.34
N LYS A 163 -4.17 0.57 -23.13
CA LYS A 163 -3.40 1.58 -23.88
C LYS A 163 -2.58 2.49 -22.97
N LEU A 164 -3.17 2.93 -21.85
CA LEU A 164 -2.47 3.75 -20.84
C LEU A 164 -1.32 2.97 -20.20
N LYS A 165 -1.53 1.69 -19.88
CA LYS A 165 -0.49 0.80 -19.37
C LYS A 165 0.67 0.66 -20.35
N GLU A 166 0.38 0.29 -21.60
CA GLU A 166 1.39 0.14 -22.65
C GLU A 166 2.18 1.43 -22.86
N THR A 167 1.50 2.58 -22.89
CA THR A 167 2.14 3.90 -23.01
C THR A 167 3.06 4.17 -21.81
N ALA A 168 2.59 3.95 -20.59
CA ALA A 168 3.40 4.13 -19.37
C ALA A 168 4.65 3.24 -19.36
N GLU A 169 4.50 1.96 -19.70
CA GLU A 169 5.62 1.02 -19.77
C GLU A 169 6.62 1.41 -20.87
N SER A 170 6.15 1.91 -22.01
CA SER A 170 7.01 2.35 -23.12
C SER A 170 7.91 3.56 -22.77
N VAL A 171 7.48 4.38 -21.80
CA VAL A 171 8.26 5.52 -21.28
C VAL A 171 8.97 5.19 -19.96
N GLY A 172 9.01 3.92 -19.57
CA GLY A 172 9.75 3.45 -18.39
C GLY A 172 9.08 3.73 -17.05
N LEU A 173 7.78 4.05 -17.03
CA LEU A 173 7.05 4.19 -15.77
C LEU A 173 6.63 2.81 -15.23
N PRO A 174 6.77 2.56 -13.93
CA PRO A 174 6.25 1.34 -13.33
C PRO A 174 4.71 1.34 -13.40
N THR A 175 4.13 0.17 -13.62
CA THR A 175 2.66 -0.01 -13.64
C THR A 175 2.21 -1.20 -12.83
N PHE A 176 1.06 -1.10 -12.16
CA PHE A 176 0.48 -2.21 -11.39
C PHE A 176 -1.02 -2.26 -11.64
N VAL A 177 -1.57 -3.45 -11.89
CA VAL A 177 -2.99 -3.63 -12.20
C VAL A 177 -3.65 -4.48 -11.14
N VAL A 178 -4.76 -3.97 -10.60
CA VAL A 178 -5.64 -4.76 -9.75
C VAL A 178 -6.73 -5.40 -10.60
N ALA A 179 -7.03 -6.66 -10.32
CA ALA A 179 -8.18 -7.37 -10.84
C ALA A 179 -9.14 -7.73 -9.71
N ASP A 180 -10.44 -7.70 -9.98
CA ASP A 180 -11.43 -8.15 -8.99
C ASP A 180 -11.31 -9.66 -8.77
N ALA A 181 -11.24 -10.07 -7.51
CA ALA A 181 -11.17 -11.47 -7.11
C ALA A 181 -12.51 -12.23 -7.29
N GLY A 182 -13.54 -11.58 -7.85
CA GLY A 182 -14.83 -12.20 -8.14
C GLY A 182 -15.77 -12.31 -6.94
N ARG A 183 -15.56 -11.47 -5.90
CA ARG A 183 -16.44 -11.43 -4.70
C ARG A 183 -17.60 -10.42 -4.84
N THR A 184 -17.80 -9.86 -6.03
CA THR A 184 -18.79 -8.81 -6.29
C THR A 184 -19.49 -8.99 -7.64
N GLN A 185 -20.44 -8.11 -7.96
CA GLN A 185 -21.22 -8.07 -9.21
C GLN A 185 -20.40 -7.80 -10.50
N VAL A 186 -19.10 -7.58 -10.41
CA VAL A 186 -18.23 -7.44 -11.58
C VAL A 186 -17.74 -8.83 -11.98
N SER A 187 -17.66 -9.13 -13.28
CA SER A 187 -17.14 -10.41 -13.76
C SER A 187 -15.74 -10.69 -13.17
N ALA A 188 -15.57 -11.88 -12.61
CA ALA A 188 -14.33 -12.30 -11.96
C ALA A 188 -13.12 -12.12 -12.91
N GLY A 189 -12.01 -11.59 -12.38
CA GLY A 189 -10.81 -11.32 -13.16
C GLY A 189 -10.82 -10.01 -13.96
N SER A 190 -11.89 -9.22 -13.90
CA SER A 190 -11.91 -7.89 -14.51
C SER A 190 -10.85 -6.97 -13.89
N LYS A 191 -10.00 -6.38 -14.72
CA LYS A 191 -9.07 -5.31 -14.31
C LYS A 191 -9.86 -4.10 -13.84
N THR A 192 -9.63 -3.61 -12.63
CA THR A 192 -10.41 -2.54 -11.99
C THR A 192 -9.68 -1.21 -11.96
N VAL A 193 -8.43 -1.22 -11.49
CA VAL A 193 -7.59 -0.04 -11.27
C VAL A 193 -6.17 -0.31 -11.79
N LEU A 194 -5.61 0.67 -12.47
CA LEU A 194 -4.21 0.70 -12.92
C LEU A 194 -3.47 1.79 -12.14
N ALA A 195 -2.40 1.45 -11.45
CA ALA A 195 -1.42 2.41 -10.96
C ALA A 195 -0.39 2.71 -12.05
N VAL A 196 -0.12 3.99 -12.27
CA VAL A 196 0.94 4.52 -13.15
C VAL A 196 1.89 5.35 -12.29
N GLY A 197 3.17 5.00 -12.34
CA GLY A 197 4.17 5.58 -11.44
C GLY A 197 4.25 4.85 -10.10
N PRO A 198 5.01 5.39 -9.13
CA PRO A 198 5.52 6.75 -9.07
C PRO A 198 6.56 7.06 -10.13
N GLY A 199 6.59 8.32 -10.56
CA GLY A 199 7.59 8.83 -11.50
C GLY A 199 7.51 10.35 -11.60
N PRO A 200 8.43 10.98 -12.34
CA PRO A 200 8.43 12.42 -12.53
C PRO A 200 7.08 12.93 -13.02
N LYS A 201 6.59 14.01 -12.42
CA LYS A 201 5.28 14.59 -12.73
C LYS A 201 5.06 14.77 -14.24
N ALA A 202 6.05 15.32 -14.95
CA ALA A 202 5.97 15.56 -16.38
C ALA A 202 5.78 14.28 -17.21
N ILE A 203 6.49 13.20 -16.87
CA ILE A 203 6.39 11.90 -17.56
C ILE A 203 5.06 11.21 -17.22
N VAL A 204 4.61 11.29 -15.96
CA VAL A 204 3.29 10.76 -15.58
C VAL A 204 2.16 11.53 -16.26
N ASP A 205 2.29 12.85 -16.39
CA ASP A 205 1.32 13.72 -17.07
C ASP A 205 1.28 13.52 -18.59
N SER A 206 2.39 13.13 -19.23
CA SER A 206 2.36 12.80 -20.67
C SER A 206 1.48 11.58 -20.97
N VAL A 207 1.29 10.68 -20.00
CA VAL A 207 0.42 9.50 -20.13
C VAL A 207 -1.01 9.79 -19.65
N THR A 208 -1.15 10.46 -18.49
CA THR A 208 -2.42 10.53 -17.75
C THR A 208 -3.05 11.92 -17.69
N GLY A 209 -2.35 12.97 -18.13
CA GLY A 209 -2.76 14.37 -17.92
C GLY A 209 -4.03 14.81 -18.63
N ARG A 210 -4.55 14.00 -19.57
CA ARG A 210 -5.83 14.27 -20.26
C ARG A 210 -7.03 13.56 -19.63
N LEU A 211 -6.80 12.72 -18.62
CA LEU A 211 -7.85 11.96 -17.95
C LEU A 211 -8.56 12.85 -16.93
N ALA A 212 -9.88 12.66 -16.80
CA ALA A 212 -10.66 13.38 -15.80
C ALA A 212 -10.38 12.85 -14.38
N LEU A 213 -10.35 13.74 -13.40
CA LEU A 213 -10.35 13.37 -11.98
C LEU A 213 -11.60 12.53 -11.65
N LEU A 214 -11.45 11.61 -10.69
CA LEU A 214 -12.55 10.77 -10.20
C LEU A 214 -13.55 11.54 -9.35
#